data_AF-U7PLT9-F1
#
_entry.id   AF-U7PLT9-F1
#
_cell.length_a   1.000
_cell.length_b   1.000
_cell.length_c   1.000
_cell.angle_alpha   90.00
_cell.angle_beta   90.00
_cell.angle_gamma   90.00
#
_symmetry.space_group_name_H-M   'P 1'
#
loop_
_entity.id
_entity.type
_entity.pdbx_description
1 polymer ?
#
loop_
_entity_poly.entity_id
_entity_poly.type
_entity_poly.pdbx_seq_one_letter_code
_entity_poly.pdbx_strand_id
1 'polypeptide(L)'
;MTIPFLNIKISLDEFCPPAAFAAVMVDFFDEIYPVMPLVHRPTYEGALKNRLYDSDPEFLQLCVAMAAFTVTTFPQRLPSYGWGGPELTVANIVELASVIVRLNRGIDKRRTMVEDPTVAAVVSRMGLSYSCHHSGEFNNGWSHANEAVLMFRELGLYRAEAYKCLSRAGAIISRRMFWVLYMMQMYSYTSAPEPLTVLHFDASKTDWDALRTNDMDYVGIEPDPDDKDEDIDEAADVDKSKPPEPGTYSRRHRHKHTLIMAGFNAIIAMHICVTEMIVDRLPRPPPFAPALSYSRPTSTALPSFSALSTFSTPSPYEDQHFVAPLNYSDPAHPPRLPPISLSVRSPAASTTAAAAPSPSSTVTTTLQMIESGITRIRHVLDGLPLEFRFPHALDMPSDDCENPSPPDPYRAMRANIHLTGIFLQSLVVESYVAKMLHTRHAPRTWTTSGHAENSPAASADKTDICEAHLRWNDRFEIWKLREGIAKELQNLLQSFPMSVFEVTGVAMTVKIRRVAATLLEHSDPTAPPEEAGEAERRRQGYLDYFVRVLTELDHSPTASFGFVKSRS
;
A
#
# COMPACT_ATOMS: atom_id res chain seq x y z
N MET A 1 11.59 -31.34 -6.51
CA MET A 1 11.71 -31.26 -7.99
C MET A 1 13.18 -31.14 -8.38
N THR A 2 13.60 -31.46 -9.60
CA THR A 2 15.04 -31.42 -9.99
C THR A 2 15.24 -30.60 -11.25
N ILE A 3 16.21 -29.68 -11.24
CA ILE A 3 16.61 -28.92 -12.45
C ILE A 3 17.42 -29.84 -13.37
N PRO A 4 16.95 -30.18 -14.58
CA PRO A 4 17.54 -31.26 -15.38
C PRO A 4 19.01 -31.05 -15.76
N PHE A 5 19.43 -29.79 -15.94
CA PHE A 5 20.78 -29.43 -16.41
C PHE A 5 21.76 -29.13 -15.27
N LEU A 6 21.28 -28.86 -14.06
CA LEU A 6 22.13 -28.63 -12.88
C LEU A 6 22.16 -29.83 -11.93
N ASN A 7 21.24 -30.79 -12.09
CA ASN A 7 21.01 -31.90 -11.14
C ASN A 7 20.80 -31.41 -9.69
N ILE A 8 20.28 -30.19 -9.54
CA ILE A 8 19.95 -29.59 -8.24
C ILE A 8 18.51 -29.96 -7.91
N LYS A 9 18.32 -30.64 -6.78
CA LYS A 9 17.00 -30.80 -6.20
C LYS A 9 16.59 -29.45 -5.58
N ILE A 10 15.34 -29.06 -5.84
CA ILE A 10 14.65 -27.93 -5.22
C ILE A 10 13.43 -28.51 -4.51
N SER A 11 13.38 -28.30 -3.20
CA SER A 11 12.33 -28.74 -2.30
C SER A 11 12.18 -27.77 -1.14
N LEU A 12 11.03 -27.84 -0.46
CA LEU A 12 10.79 -27.02 0.73
C LEU A 12 11.77 -27.33 1.86
N ASP A 13 12.15 -28.60 2.00
CA ASP A 13 13.11 -29.07 3.02
C ASP A 13 14.53 -28.49 2.84
N GLU A 14 14.91 -28.11 1.61
CA GLU A 14 16.18 -27.43 1.32
C GLU A 14 16.13 -25.93 1.63
N PHE A 15 14.93 -25.36 1.73
CA PHE A 15 14.73 -23.97 2.12
C PHE A 15 14.65 -23.82 3.64
N CYS A 16 13.88 -24.69 4.31
CA CYS A 16 13.68 -24.65 5.74
C CYS A 16 13.22 -26.02 6.31
N PRO A 17 13.53 -26.32 7.58
CA PRO A 17 12.97 -27.50 8.25
C PRO A 17 11.43 -27.48 8.25
N PRO A 18 10.74 -28.63 8.09
CA PRO A 18 9.28 -28.66 8.07
C PRO A 18 8.60 -28.06 9.29
N ALA A 19 9.19 -28.23 10.48
CA ALA A 19 8.69 -27.63 11.72
C ALA A 19 8.80 -26.10 11.72
N ALA A 20 9.91 -25.57 11.18
CA ALA A 20 10.11 -24.14 11.03
C ALA A 20 9.11 -23.54 10.04
N PHE A 21 8.91 -24.21 8.89
CA PHE A 21 7.90 -23.80 7.92
C PHE A 21 6.52 -23.72 8.55
N ALA A 22 6.11 -24.75 9.29
CA ALA A 22 4.81 -24.78 9.97
C ALA A 22 4.64 -23.61 10.94
N ALA A 23 5.65 -23.32 11.76
CA ALA A 23 5.62 -22.19 12.70
C ALA A 23 5.55 -20.83 11.98
N VAL A 24 6.33 -20.65 10.91
CA VAL A 24 6.28 -19.43 10.08
C VAL A 24 4.91 -19.23 9.45
N MET A 25 4.29 -20.31 8.94
CA MET A 25 2.97 -20.20 8.31
C MET A 25 1.85 -19.87 9.32
N VAL A 26 1.99 -20.25 10.59
CA VAL A 26 1.07 -19.81 11.66
C VAL A 26 1.12 -18.29 11.80
N ASP A 27 2.33 -17.73 11.95
CA ASP A 27 2.52 -16.28 12.07
C ASP A 27 2.06 -15.52 10.81
N PHE A 28 2.26 -16.10 9.62
CA PHE A 28 1.71 -15.54 8.39
C PHE A 28 0.18 -15.40 8.46
N PHE A 29 -0.54 -16.46 8.84
CA PHE A 29 -2.00 -16.47 8.82
C PHE A 29 -2.64 -15.71 9.98
N ASP A 30 -1.95 -15.58 11.11
CA ASP A 30 -2.48 -14.93 12.30
C ASP A 30 -2.15 -13.44 12.35
N GLU A 31 -0.97 -13.02 11.88
CA GLU A 31 -0.53 -11.62 11.99
C GLU A 31 -0.54 -10.89 10.63
N ILE A 32 0.00 -11.49 9.56
CA ILE A 32 0.18 -10.81 8.26
C ILE A 32 -1.08 -10.88 7.40
N TYR A 33 -1.69 -12.07 7.29
CA TYR A 33 -2.86 -12.32 6.44
C TYR A 33 -4.03 -11.37 6.72
N PRO A 34 -4.36 -11.02 7.99
CA PRO A 34 -5.37 -10.00 8.27
C PRO A 34 -5.06 -8.70 7.53
N VAL A 35 -3.83 -8.19 7.59
CA VAL A 35 -3.46 -6.89 7.01
C VAL A 35 -3.23 -6.97 5.50
N MET A 36 -2.75 -8.12 5.01
CA MET A 36 -2.27 -8.33 3.64
C MET A 36 -2.72 -9.70 3.09
N PRO A 37 -4.01 -9.85 2.71
CA PRO A 37 -4.62 -11.15 2.37
C PRO A 37 -4.29 -11.63 0.93
N LEU A 38 -3.01 -11.83 0.64
CA LEU A 38 -2.48 -12.16 -0.70
C LEU A 38 -2.87 -13.55 -1.23
N VAL A 39 -3.36 -14.45 -0.37
CA VAL A 39 -3.76 -15.82 -0.75
C VAL A 39 -5.23 -16.09 -0.45
N HIS A 40 -5.81 -17.07 -1.13
CA HIS A 40 -7.11 -17.63 -0.74
C HIS A 40 -6.89 -18.70 0.32
N ARG A 41 -7.06 -18.33 1.59
CA ARG A 41 -6.69 -19.15 2.75
C ARG A 41 -7.20 -20.60 2.68
N PRO A 42 -8.48 -20.89 2.39
CA PRO A 42 -8.96 -22.28 2.34
C PRO A 42 -8.25 -23.13 1.27
N THR A 43 -8.02 -22.56 0.09
CA THR A 43 -7.31 -23.27 -1.00
C THR A 43 -5.84 -23.45 -0.65
N TYR A 44 -5.21 -22.45 -0.02
CA TYR A 44 -3.82 -22.51 0.38
C TYR A 44 -3.59 -23.55 1.49
N GLU A 45 -4.38 -23.53 2.56
CA GLU A 45 -4.32 -24.50 3.65
C GLU A 45 -4.62 -25.92 3.15
N GLY A 46 -5.58 -26.08 2.23
CA GLY A 46 -5.86 -27.35 1.57
C GLY A 46 -4.66 -27.86 0.76
N ALA A 47 -3.99 -26.97 0.01
CA ALA A 47 -2.79 -27.29 -0.75
C ALA A 47 -1.60 -27.65 0.15
N LEU A 48 -1.44 -26.98 1.31
CA LEU A 48 -0.45 -27.34 2.33
C LEU A 48 -0.73 -28.72 2.92
N LYS A 49 -1.97 -29.01 3.30
CA LYS A 49 -2.38 -30.30 3.87
C LYS A 49 -2.10 -31.46 2.91
N ASN A 50 -2.33 -31.23 1.62
CA ASN A 50 -2.05 -32.20 0.55
C ASN A 50 -0.58 -32.20 0.12
N ARG A 51 0.28 -31.41 0.76
CA ARG A 51 1.71 -31.27 0.45
C ARG A 51 1.98 -31.01 -1.03
N LEU A 52 1.15 -30.17 -1.66
CA LEU A 52 1.27 -29.91 -3.09
C LEU A 52 2.64 -29.31 -3.45
N TYR A 53 3.39 -28.72 -2.50
CA TYR A 53 4.72 -28.17 -2.73
C TYR A 53 5.77 -29.24 -3.07
N ASP A 54 5.48 -30.53 -2.85
CA ASP A 54 6.36 -31.64 -3.25
C ASP A 54 6.26 -31.92 -4.77
N SER A 55 5.11 -31.65 -5.39
CA SER A 55 4.78 -31.99 -6.78
C SER A 55 4.51 -30.80 -7.70
N ASP A 56 4.04 -29.67 -7.15
CA ASP A 56 3.69 -28.45 -7.87
C ASP A 56 4.78 -27.37 -7.71
N PRO A 57 5.55 -27.05 -8.76
CA PRO A 57 6.59 -26.03 -8.73
C PRO A 57 6.06 -24.64 -8.37
N GLU A 58 4.88 -24.26 -8.83
CA GLU A 58 4.35 -22.92 -8.58
C GLU A 58 3.90 -22.78 -7.13
N PHE A 59 3.27 -23.82 -6.59
CA PHE A 59 2.89 -23.82 -5.18
C PHE A 59 4.12 -23.86 -4.25
N LEU A 60 5.20 -24.55 -4.63
CA LEU A 60 6.48 -24.47 -3.92
C LEU A 60 7.04 -23.04 -3.91
N GLN A 61 7.05 -22.34 -5.06
CA GLN A 61 7.49 -20.95 -5.14
C GLN A 61 6.68 -20.05 -4.20
N LEU A 62 5.36 -20.27 -4.18
CA LEU A 62 4.47 -19.52 -3.33
C LEU A 62 4.76 -19.77 -1.85
N CYS A 63 4.97 -21.02 -1.43
CA CYS A 63 5.36 -21.37 -0.05
C CYS A 63 6.66 -20.66 0.37
N VAL A 64 7.69 -20.73 -0.48
CA VAL A 64 8.98 -20.09 -0.24
C VAL A 64 8.85 -18.57 -0.13
N ALA A 65 8.08 -17.93 -1.03
CA ALA A 65 7.86 -16.49 -1.01
C ALA A 65 7.09 -16.01 0.24
N MET A 66 6.04 -16.73 0.65
CA MET A 66 5.26 -16.35 1.84
C MET A 66 6.06 -16.55 3.14
N ALA A 67 6.88 -17.61 3.22
CA ALA A 67 7.76 -17.83 4.35
C ALA A 67 8.86 -16.75 4.44
N ALA A 68 9.49 -16.39 3.32
CA ALA A 68 10.46 -15.30 3.27
C ALA A 68 9.85 -13.95 3.68
N PHE A 69 8.64 -13.64 3.19
CA PHE A 69 7.91 -12.44 3.58
C PHE A 69 7.66 -12.42 5.09
N THR A 70 7.21 -13.54 5.66
CA THR A 70 6.89 -13.62 7.08
C THR A 70 8.11 -13.45 7.98
N VAL A 71 9.23 -14.09 7.65
CA VAL A 71 10.47 -13.93 8.41
C VAL A 71 11.02 -12.51 8.30
N THR A 72 10.88 -11.85 7.15
CA THR A 72 11.28 -10.44 7.03
C THR A 72 10.38 -9.48 7.79
N THR A 73 9.11 -9.82 8.01
CA THR A 73 8.21 -9.03 8.85
C THR A 73 8.53 -9.23 10.34
N PHE A 74 8.96 -10.44 10.73
CA PHE A 74 9.27 -10.79 12.12
C PHE A 74 10.71 -11.36 12.30
N PRO A 75 11.77 -10.60 11.98
CA PRO A 75 13.15 -11.09 12.09
C PRO A 75 13.53 -11.52 13.51
N GLN A 76 12.97 -10.87 14.54
CA GLN A 76 13.15 -11.20 15.95
C GLN A 76 12.58 -12.57 16.33
N ARG A 77 11.60 -13.09 15.57
CA ARG A 77 11.01 -14.42 15.79
C ARG A 77 11.80 -15.51 15.06
N LEU A 78 12.78 -15.17 14.22
CA LEU A 78 13.60 -16.16 13.50
C LEU A 78 14.19 -17.25 14.42
N PRO A 79 14.80 -16.93 15.57
CA PRO A 79 15.34 -17.94 16.48
C PRO A 79 14.25 -18.89 17.02
N SER A 80 13.03 -18.39 17.20
CA SER A 80 11.91 -19.15 17.76
C SER A 80 11.32 -20.16 16.78
N TYR A 81 11.48 -19.94 15.46
CA TYR A 81 11.02 -20.89 14.45
C TYR A 81 11.89 -22.15 14.37
N GLY A 82 13.08 -22.16 14.98
CA GLY A 82 14.05 -23.24 14.77
C GLY A 82 14.59 -23.29 13.33
N TRP A 83 14.56 -22.15 12.63
CA TRP A 83 15.09 -22.02 11.27
C TRP A 83 16.54 -21.57 11.33
N GLY A 84 17.46 -22.51 11.14
CA GLY A 84 18.89 -22.24 10.95
C GLY A 84 19.70 -21.93 12.21
N GLY A 85 21.03 -21.90 12.03
CA GLY A 85 22.03 -21.68 13.07
C GLY A 85 22.37 -20.19 13.30
N PRO A 86 23.32 -19.87 14.19
CA PRO A 86 23.60 -18.50 14.65
C PRO A 86 24.06 -17.52 13.56
N GLU A 87 24.46 -18.01 12.39
CA GLU A 87 24.90 -17.19 11.25
C GLU A 87 23.79 -16.92 10.23
N LEU A 88 22.64 -17.59 10.31
CA LEU A 88 21.55 -17.39 9.36
C LEU A 88 20.87 -16.06 9.62
N THR A 89 21.04 -15.12 8.69
CA THR A 89 20.35 -13.83 8.75
C THR A 89 19.09 -13.85 7.91
N VAL A 90 18.17 -12.91 8.19
CA VAL A 90 16.99 -12.69 7.36
C VAL A 90 17.38 -12.37 5.91
N ALA A 91 18.43 -11.57 5.68
CA ALA A 91 18.93 -11.28 4.34
C ALA A 91 19.31 -12.55 3.56
N ASN A 92 19.98 -13.51 4.23
CA ASN A 92 20.30 -14.81 3.59
C ASN A 92 19.04 -15.60 3.21
N ILE A 93 17.99 -15.54 4.03
CA ILE A 93 16.71 -16.20 3.73
C ILE A 93 16.03 -15.56 2.51
N VAL A 94 16.02 -14.22 2.41
CA VAL A 94 15.43 -13.50 1.27
C VAL A 94 16.19 -13.79 -0.02
N GLU A 95 17.52 -13.80 0.05
CA GLU A 95 18.39 -14.14 -1.07
C GLU A 95 18.13 -15.57 -1.54
N LEU A 96 18.14 -16.54 -0.61
CA LEU A 96 17.86 -17.95 -0.90
C LEU A 96 16.46 -18.14 -1.50
N ALA A 97 15.44 -17.49 -0.93
CA ALA A 97 14.08 -17.53 -1.45
C ALA A 97 14.03 -17.00 -2.89
N SER A 98 14.68 -15.86 -3.15
CA SER A 98 14.76 -15.27 -4.48
C SER A 98 15.49 -16.17 -5.48
N VAL A 99 16.56 -16.86 -5.05
CA VAL A 99 17.28 -17.84 -5.87
C VAL A 99 16.41 -19.06 -6.16
N ILE A 100 15.80 -19.69 -5.15
CA ILE A 100 14.93 -20.85 -5.31
C ILE A 100 13.78 -20.54 -6.28
N VAL A 101 13.09 -19.42 -6.09
CA VAL A 101 11.97 -19.04 -6.95
C VAL A 101 12.43 -18.77 -8.40
N ARG A 102 13.63 -18.20 -8.61
CA ARG A 102 14.19 -18.03 -9.96
C ARG A 102 14.64 -19.35 -10.59
N LEU A 103 15.29 -20.23 -9.84
CA LEU A 103 15.76 -21.53 -10.33
C LEU A 103 14.60 -22.49 -10.63
N ASN A 104 13.53 -22.43 -9.84
CA ASN A 104 12.34 -23.27 -10.05
C ASN A 104 11.65 -22.96 -11.40
N ARG A 105 11.89 -21.78 -11.99
CA ARG A 105 11.47 -21.46 -13.37
C ARG A 105 12.04 -22.40 -14.42
N GLY A 106 13.19 -23.02 -14.17
CA GLY A 106 13.88 -23.89 -15.13
C GLY A 106 13.48 -25.37 -15.07
N ILE A 107 12.59 -25.75 -14.14
CA ILE A 107 12.19 -27.15 -13.96
C ILE A 107 11.16 -27.58 -15.00
N ASP A 108 10.20 -26.72 -15.33
CA ASP A 108 9.19 -27.05 -16.33
C ASP A 108 9.66 -26.65 -17.73
N LYS A 109 10.01 -27.65 -18.54
CA LYS A 109 10.37 -27.45 -19.96
C LYS A 109 9.22 -26.92 -20.81
N ARG A 110 7.97 -26.98 -20.32
CA ARG A 110 6.78 -26.57 -21.08
C ARG A 110 6.38 -25.11 -20.87
N ARG A 111 6.92 -24.44 -19.84
CA ARG A 111 6.58 -23.07 -19.48
C ARG A 111 7.79 -22.38 -18.88
N THR A 112 8.44 -21.49 -19.62
CA THR A 112 9.12 -20.41 -18.91
C THR A 112 7.99 -19.55 -18.32
N MET A 113 8.01 -19.28 -17.03
CA MET A 113 6.93 -18.51 -16.35
C MET A 113 6.74 -17.09 -16.92
N VAL A 114 7.66 -16.65 -17.78
CA VAL A 114 7.59 -15.40 -18.55
C VAL A 114 6.73 -15.58 -19.80
N GLU A 115 6.68 -16.78 -20.40
CA GLU A 115 5.88 -17.10 -21.58
C GLU A 115 4.43 -17.49 -21.24
N ASP A 116 4.18 -18.00 -20.03
CA ASP A 116 2.82 -18.37 -19.58
C ASP A 116 2.69 -18.19 -18.04
N PRO A 117 2.57 -16.93 -17.56
CA PRO A 117 2.47 -16.64 -16.14
C PRO A 117 1.16 -17.15 -15.53
N THR A 118 1.18 -17.45 -14.23
CA THR A 118 -0.03 -17.86 -13.48
C THR A 118 -0.36 -16.88 -12.35
N VAL A 119 -1.54 -17.01 -11.76
CA VAL A 119 -1.94 -16.21 -10.59
C VAL A 119 -0.98 -16.46 -9.42
N ALA A 120 -0.59 -17.72 -9.17
CA ALA A 120 0.34 -18.07 -8.09
C ALA A 120 1.74 -17.46 -8.31
N ALA A 121 2.18 -17.40 -9.56
CA ALA A 121 3.41 -16.74 -9.98
C ALA A 121 3.41 -15.23 -9.64
N VAL A 122 2.32 -14.52 -9.93
CA VAL A 122 2.16 -13.09 -9.56
C VAL A 122 2.25 -12.93 -8.04
N VAL A 123 1.48 -13.71 -7.27
CA VAL A 123 1.49 -13.63 -5.79
C VAL A 123 2.88 -13.91 -5.22
N SER A 124 3.58 -14.92 -5.74
CA SER A 124 4.94 -15.27 -5.29
C SER A 124 5.91 -14.10 -5.48
N ARG A 125 5.81 -13.39 -6.61
CA ARG A 125 6.63 -12.20 -6.88
C ARG A 125 6.25 -11.01 -6.01
N MET A 126 4.97 -10.85 -5.68
CA MET A 126 4.56 -9.86 -4.68
C MET A 126 5.13 -10.18 -3.29
N GLY A 127 5.07 -11.44 -2.85
CA GLY A 127 5.65 -11.87 -1.57
C GLY A 127 7.15 -11.59 -1.48
N LEU A 128 7.91 -11.94 -2.52
CA LEU A 128 9.35 -11.63 -2.59
C LEU A 128 9.62 -10.12 -2.65
N SER A 129 8.79 -9.36 -3.36
CA SER A 129 8.90 -7.90 -3.39
C SER A 129 8.78 -7.33 -1.98
N TYR A 130 7.75 -7.71 -1.23
CA TYR A 130 7.59 -7.29 0.16
C TYR A 130 8.77 -7.72 1.02
N SER A 131 9.24 -8.96 0.86
CA SER A 131 10.39 -9.49 1.60
C SER A 131 11.67 -8.67 1.37
N CYS A 132 11.98 -8.33 0.11
CA CYS A 132 13.10 -7.45 -0.21
C CYS A 132 12.93 -6.02 0.33
N HIS A 133 11.72 -5.45 0.29
CA HIS A 133 11.45 -4.14 0.89
C HIS A 133 11.65 -4.14 2.42
N HIS A 134 11.24 -5.21 3.10
CA HIS A 134 11.36 -5.34 4.57
C HIS A 134 12.81 -5.59 5.02
N SER A 135 13.62 -6.24 4.19
CA SER A 135 15.06 -6.45 4.45
C SER A 135 15.95 -5.28 4.00
N GLY A 136 15.38 -4.20 3.47
CA GLY A 136 16.13 -3.02 3.00
C GLY A 136 16.71 -3.15 1.58
N GLU A 137 16.49 -4.28 0.90
CA GLU A 137 16.92 -4.52 -0.49
C GLU A 137 15.94 -3.90 -1.51
N PHE A 138 15.72 -2.59 -1.43
CA PHE A 138 14.68 -1.87 -2.21
C PHE A 138 14.76 -2.12 -3.72
N ASN A 139 15.96 -2.15 -4.31
CA ASN A 139 16.12 -2.39 -5.75
C ASN A 139 15.64 -3.79 -6.16
N ASN A 140 15.91 -4.82 -5.34
CA ASN A 140 15.40 -6.17 -5.58
C ASN A 140 13.89 -6.21 -5.36
N GLY A 141 13.38 -5.47 -4.37
CA GLY A 141 11.95 -5.30 -4.13
C GLY A 141 11.22 -4.76 -5.35
N TRP A 142 11.68 -3.65 -5.91
CA TRP A 142 11.12 -3.07 -7.13
C TRP A 142 11.26 -3.99 -8.34
N SER A 143 12.35 -4.74 -8.44
CA SER A 143 12.54 -5.72 -9.51
C SER A 143 11.47 -6.81 -9.47
N HIS A 144 11.22 -7.42 -8.30
CA HIS A 144 10.14 -8.40 -8.13
C HIS A 144 8.74 -7.79 -8.31
N ALA A 145 8.52 -6.54 -7.88
CA ALA A 145 7.27 -5.82 -8.11
C ALA A 145 7.01 -5.64 -9.62
N ASN A 146 8.02 -5.24 -10.38
CA ASN A 146 7.92 -5.06 -11.83
C ASN A 146 7.71 -6.39 -12.56
N GLU A 147 8.35 -7.47 -12.13
CA GLU A 147 8.02 -8.81 -12.63
C GLU A 147 6.55 -9.18 -12.36
N ALA A 148 6.03 -8.93 -11.16
CA ALA A 148 4.64 -9.18 -10.81
C ALA A 148 3.66 -8.37 -11.69
N VAL A 149 3.97 -7.08 -11.92
CA VAL A 149 3.20 -6.21 -12.81
C VAL A 149 3.18 -6.74 -14.24
N LEU A 150 4.32 -7.18 -14.77
CA LEU A 150 4.39 -7.74 -16.12
C LEU A 150 3.53 -9.00 -16.25
N MET A 151 3.65 -9.93 -15.30
CA MET A 151 2.83 -11.15 -15.26
C MET A 151 1.33 -10.84 -15.13
N PHE A 152 0.96 -9.88 -14.28
CA PHE A 152 -0.42 -9.45 -14.08
C PHE A 152 -1.03 -8.89 -15.39
N ARG A 153 -0.25 -8.11 -16.13
CA ARG A 153 -0.67 -7.52 -17.41
C ARG A 153 -0.82 -8.57 -18.50
N GLU A 154 0.12 -9.52 -18.57
CA GLU A 154 0.10 -10.62 -19.54
C GLU A 154 -1.14 -11.51 -19.35
N LEU A 155 -1.47 -11.83 -18.10
CA LEU A 155 -2.70 -12.54 -17.73
C LEU A 155 -3.98 -11.74 -17.98
N GLY A 156 -3.89 -10.44 -18.26
CA GLY A 156 -5.04 -9.57 -18.48
C GLY A 156 -5.95 -9.44 -17.26
N LEU A 157 -5.44 -9.57 -16.04
CA LEU A 157 -6.22 -9.64 -14.78
C LEU A 157 -6.98 -8.34 -14.42
N TYR A 158 -6.89 -7.30 -15.25
CA TYR A 158 -7.69 -6.09 -15.19
C TYR A 158 -8.94 -6.14 -16.10
N ARG A 159 -9.11 -7.20 -16.91
CA ARG A 159 -10.20 -7.35 -17.89
C ARG A 159 -11.16 -8.46 -17.49
N ALA A 160 -12.45 -8.28 -17.81
CA ALA A 160 -13.52 -9.25 -17.54
C ALA A 160 -13.23 -10.65 -18.13
N GLU A 161 -12.60 -10.71 -19.30
CA GLU A 161 -12.35 -11.95 -20.03
C GLU A 161 -11.45 -12.91 -19.25
N ALA A 162 -10.44 -12.38 -18.55
CA ALA A 162 -9.50 -13.19 -17.78
C ALA A 162 -10.24 -13.97 -16.67
N TYR A 163 -11.24 -13.36 -16.05
CA TYR A 163 -11.99 -13.97 -14.95
C TYR A 163 -12.88 -15.14 -15.38
N LYS A 164 -13.25 -15.25 -16.66
CA LYS A 164 -14.06 -16.36 -17.19
C LYS A 164 -13.35 -17.71 -17.10
N CYS A 165 -12.02 -17.70 -17.16
CA CYS A 165 -11.18 -18.90 -17.16
C CYS A 165 -10.57 -19.20 -15.78
N LEU A 166 -10.75 -18.31 -14.80
CA LEU A 166 -10.18 -18.48 -13.47
C LEU A 166 -11.12 -19.27 -12.55
N SER A 167 -10.52 -20.05 -11.66
CA SER A 167 -11.25 -20.58 -10.51
C SER A 167 -11.74 -19.41 -9.64
N ARG A 168 -12.80 -19.63 -8.85
CA ARG A 168 -13.29 -18.62 -7.89
C ARG A 168 -12.17 -18.09 -7.00
N ALA A 169 -11.33 -18.97 -6.46
CA ALA A 169 -10.16 -18.59 -5.67
C ALA A 169 -9.17 -17.72 -6.46
N GLY A 170 -8.89 -18.09 -7.71
CA GLY A 170 -8.03 -17.32 -8.61
C GLY A 170 -8.59 -15.91 -8.90
N ALA A 171 -9.90 -15.80 -9.13
CA ALA A 171 -10.59 -14.53 -9.33
C ALA A 171 -10.51 -13.63 -8.08
N ILE A 172 -10.73 -14.19 -6.88
CA ILE A 172 -10.63 -13.44 -5.62
C ILE A 172 -9.21 -12.91 -5.41
N ILE A 173 -8.19 -13.76 -5.58
CA ILE A 173 -6.78 -13.36 -5.44
C ILE A 173 -6.43 -12.29 -6.48
N SER A 174 -6.87 -12.44 -7.73
CA SER A 174 -6.60 -11.48 -8.82
C SER A 174 -7.10 -10.08 -8.51
N ARG A 175 -8.32 -9.97 -7.96
CA ARG A 175 -8.87 -8.68 -7.50
C ARG A 175 -8.01 -8.05 -6.40
N ARG A 176 -7.61 -8.84 -5.40
CA ARG A 176 -6.76 -8.34 -4.30
C ARG A 176 -5.39 -7.89 -4.80
N MET A 177 -4.77 -8.65 -5.70
CA MET A 177 -3.49 -8.29 -6.31
C MET A 177 -3.58 -6.98 -7.09
N PHE A 178 -4.64 -6.77 -7.87
CA PHE A 178 -4.85 -5.51 -8.58
C PHE A 178 -4.77 -4.32 -7.62
N TRP A 179 -5.53 -4.37 -6.52
CA TRP A 179 -5.57 -3.26 -5.57
C TRP A 179 -4.25 -3.07 -4.81
N VAL A 180 -3.55 -4.15 -4.47
CA VAL A 180 -2.21 -4.04 -3.85
C VAL A 180 -1.21 -3.41 -4.82
N LEU A 181 -1.18 -3.82 -6.09
CA LEU A 181 -0.33 -3.22 -7.12
C LEU A 181 -0.71 -1.75 -7.38
N TYR A 182 -2.02 -1.44 -7.37
CA TYR A 182 -2.53 -0.07 -7.52
C TYR A 182 -2.04 0.85 -6.40
N MET A 183 -2.15 0.41 -5.13
CA MET A 183 -1.65 1.16 -3.98
C MET A 183 -0.12 1.32 -4.01
N MET A 184 0.60 0.27 -4.41
CA MET A 184 2.07 0.32 -4.58
C MET A 184 2.48 1.33 -5.65
N GLN A 185 1.75 1.40 -6.77
CA GLN A 185 1.97 2.38 -7.82
C GLN A 185 1.67 3.80 -7.35
N MET A 186 0.55 4.02 -6.64
CA MET A 186 0.22 5.31 -6.05
C MET A 186 1.35 5.79 -5.12
N TYR A 187 1.84 4.91 -4.25
CA TYR A 187 2.99 5.22 -3.40
C TYR A 187 4.24 5.56 -4.22
N SER A 188 4.53 4.80 -5.29
CA SER A 188 5.66 5.08 -6.16
C SER A 188 5.59 6.47 -6.82
N TYR A 189 4.41 6.91 -7.28
CA TYR A 189 4.22 8.26 -7.84
C TYR A 189 4.46 9.37 -6.82
N THR A 190 4.09 9.14 -5.56
CA THR A 190 4.33 10.13 -4.51
C THR A 190 5.78 10.16 -4.03
N SER A 191 6.59 9.14 -4.36
CA SER A 191 7.95 8.97 -3.82
C SER A 191 9.04 9.46 -4.76
N ALA A 192 8.79 9.47 -6.06
CA ALA A 192 9.74 9.93 -7.06
C ALA A 192 9.00 10.58 -8.25
N PRO A 193 9.60 11.58 -8.92
CA PRO A 193 9.04 12.17 -10.14
C PRO A 193 8.78 11.14 -11.24
N GLU A 194 9.65 10.13 -11.32
CA GLU A 194 9.51 8.96 -12.17
C GLU A 194 9.24 7.73 -11.29
N PRO A 195 8.06 7.11 -11.39
CA PRO A 195 7.71 5.96 -10.58
C PRO A 195 8.56 4.74 -10.94
N LEU A 196 9.01 3.98 -9.94
CA LEU A 196 9.79 2.75 -10.09
C LEU A 196 8.92 1.55 -10.51
N THR A 197 7.60 1.62 -10.29
CA THR A 197 6.64 0.64 -10.78
C THR A 197 5.43 1.32 -11.40
N VAL A 198 5.00 0.82 -12.56
CA VAL A 198 3.84 1.36 -13.28
C VAL A 198 3.02 0.19 -13.82
N LEU A 199 1.77 0.05 -13.36
CA LEU A 199 0.89 -1.05 -13.75
C LEU A 199 0.49 -1.01 -15.24
N HIS A 200 0.61 0.16 -15.90
CA HIS A 200 0.36 0.38 -17.34
C HIS A 200 -0.82 -0.46 -17.89
N PHE A 201 -2.00 -0.27 -17.29
CA PHE A 201 -3.24 -0.90 -17.74
C PHE A 201 -4.11 0.10 -18.51
N ASP A 202 -4.88 -0.43 -19.46
CA ASP A 202 -5.82 0.37 -20.24
C ASP A 202 -7.11 0.56 -19.45
N ALA A 203 -7.29 1.76 -18.89
CA ALA A 203 -8.46 2.11 -18.08
C ALA A 203 -9.79 1.90 -18.80
N SER A 204 -9.81 2.05 -20.14
CA SER A 204 -11.00 1.86 -20.97
C SER A 204 -11.40 0.38 -21.13
N LYS A 205 -10.42 -0.52 -20.99
CA LYS A 205 -10.62 -1.98 -21.02
C LYS A 205 -10.67 -2.60 -19.62
N THR A 206 -10.60 -1.76 -18.58
CA THR A 206 -10.60 -2.22 -17.20
C THR A 206 -12.01 -2.46 -16.73
N ASP A 207 -12.29 -3.68 -16.32
CA ASP A 207 -13.57 -4.01 -15.71
C ASP A 207 -13.54 -3.65 -14.22
N TRP A 208 -13.89 -2.42 -13.91
CA TRP A 208 -13.92 -1.90 -12.54
C TRP A 208 -14.96 -2.60 -11.67
N ASP A 209 -16.03 -3.12 -12.27
CA ASP A 209 -17.08 -3.84 -11.53
C ASP A 209 -16.57 -5.23 -11.14
N ALA A 210 -15.90 -5.93 -12.06
CA ALA A 210 -15.24 -7.21 -11.76
C ALA A 210 -14.06 -7.07 -10.80
N LEU A 211 -13.43 -5.89 -10.70
CA LEU A 211 -12.36 -5.62 -9.76
C LEU A 211 -12.86 -5.28 -8.34
N ARG A 212 -14.17 -5.13 -8.14
CA ARG A 212 -14.72 -4.96 -6.79
C ARG A 212 -14.43 -6.18 -5.92
N THR A 213 -13.85 -5.91 -4.77
CA THR A 213 -13.71 -6.87 -3.68
C THR A 213 -15.01 -6.85 -2.87
N ASN A 214 -15.76 -7.94 -2.93
CA ASN A 214 -16.98 -8.06 -2.13
C ASN A 214 -16.62 -8.67 -0.77
N ASP A 215 -17.26 -8.23 0.32
CA ASP A 215 -17.02 -8.77 1.66
C ASP A 215 -17.28 -10.29 1.74
N MET A 216 -18.12 -10.81 0.84
CA MET A 216 -18.50 -12.22 0.71
C MET A 216 -17.52 -13.06 -0.13
N ASP A 217 -16.46 -12.46 -0.68
CA ASP A 217 -15.48 -13.16 -1.51
C ASP A 217 -14.73 -14.27 -0.74
N TYR A 218 -14.89 -14.37 0.58
CA TYR A 218 -14.28 -15.45 1.37
C TYR A 218 -15.06 -16.79 1.34
N VAL A 219 -16.38 -16.76 1.14
CA VAL A 219 -17.21 -17.96 1.36
C VAL A 219 -17.32 -18.77 0.08
N GLY A 220 -16.48 -19.79 -0.08
CA GLY A 220 -16.57 -20.81 -1.13
C GLY A 220 -17.79 -21.74 -1.03
N ILE A 221 -18.81 -21.37 -0.25
CA ILE A 221 -20.06 -22.09 -0.04
C ILE A 221 -21.16 -21.03 -0.24
N GLU A 222 -22.08 -21.25 -1.17
CA GLU A 222 -23.31 -20.43 -1.22
C GLU A 222 -23.93 -20.43 0.19
N PRO A 223 -24.45 -19.30 0.70
CA PRO A 223 -25.17 -19.33 1.97
C PRO A 223 -26.23 -20.43 1.87
N ASP A 224 -26.18 -21.40 2.79
CA ASP A 224 -27.18 -22.46 2.85
C ASP A 224 -28.54 -21.76 2.99
N PRO A 225 -29.47 -21.93 2.03
CA PRO A 225 -30.76 -21.26 2.07
C PRO A 225 -31.58 -21.64 3.31
N ASP A 226 -31.21 -22.71 4.03
CA ASP A 226 -31.84 -23.14 5.27
C ASP A 226 -31.16 -22.61 6.55
N ASP A 227 -30.03 -21.90 6.45
CA ASP A 227 -29.37 -21.23 7.59
C ASP A 227 -30.16 -19.95 7.94
N LYS A 228 -31.32 -20.14 8.55
CA LYS A 228 -32.10 -19.08 9.16
C LYS A 228 -31.20 -18.40 10.19
N ASP A 229 -31.09 -17.08 10.10
CA ASP A 229 -30.48 -16.24 11.12
C ASP A 229 -31.22 -16.43 12.45
N GLU A 230 -30.95 -17.53 13.16
CA GLU A 230 -31.29 -17.68 14.56
C GLU A 230 -30.23 -16.89 15.33
N ASP A 231 -30.72 -15.81 15.95
CA ASP A 231 -30.03 -15.01 16.95
C ASP A 231 -29.70 -15.93 18.14
N ILE A 232 -28.55 -16.62 18.09
CA ILE A 232 -28.08 -17.42 19.22
C ILE A 232 -27.27 -16.49 20.12
N ASP A 233 -27.89 -16.14 21.24
CA ASP A 233 -27.24 -15.56 22.41
C ASP A 233 -25.91 -16.26 22.69
N GLU A 234 -24.84 -15.48 22.91
CA GLU A 234 -23.44 -15.89 23.10
C GLU A 234 -23.17 -16.84 24.30
N ALA A 235 -24.18 -17.45 24.91
CA ALA A 235 -24.09 -18.17 26.18
C ALA A 235 -24.21 -19.72 26.06
N ALA A 236 -24.36 -20.30 24.88
CA ALA A 236 -24.51 -21.76 24.76
C ALA A 236 -23.14 -22.48 24.67
N ASP A 237 -22.84 -23.17 25.77
CA ASP A 237 -21.78 -24.14 26.04
C ASP A 237 -21.44 -25.07 24.84
N VAL A 238 -20.53 -24.63 23.95
CA VAL A 238 -19.93 -25.51 22.95
C VAL A 238 -18.86 -26.34 23.64
N ASP A 239 -19.14 -27.62 23.84
CA ASP A 239 -18.19 -28.62 24.31
C ASP A 239 -16.90 -28.57 23.48
N LYS A 240 -15.87 -27.91 24.04
CA LYS A 240 -14.54 -27.73 23.42
C LYS A 240 -13.79 -29.06 23.23
N SER A 241 -14.32 -30.18 23.73
CA SER A 241 -13.67 -31.49 23.62
C SER A 241 -13.94 -32.22 22.31
N LYS A 242 -14.90 -31.77 21.49
CA LYS A 242 -15.17 -32.36 20.17
C LYS A 242 -14.48 -31.59 19.04
N PRO A 243 -13.70 -32.25 18.16
CA PRO A 243 -13.19 -31.61 16.96
C PRO A 243 -14.36 -31.23 16.04
N PRO A 244 -14.33 -30.05 15.38
CA PRO A 244 -15.37 -29.66 14.42
C PRO A 244 -15.45 -30.69 13.29
N GLU A 245 -16.66 -31.02 12.84
CA GLU A 245 -16.85 -31.95 11.73
C GLU A 245 -16.13 -31.45 10.46
N PRO A 246 -15.48 -32.34 9.69
CA PRO A 246 -14.78 -31.94 8.47
C PRO A 246 -15.79 -31.46 7.43
N GLY A 247 -15.86 -30.15 7.19
CA GLY A 247 -16.73 -29.54 6.17
C GLY A 247 -17.62 -28.40 6.68
N THR A 248 -17.83 -28.29 8.00
CA THR A 248 -18.55 -27.16 8.59
C THR A 248 -17.59 -26.01 8.88
N TYR A 249 -17.52 -25.05 7.95
CA TYR A 249 -16.82 -23.80 8.20
C TYR A 249 -17.60 -22.99 9.26
N SER A 250 -17.17 -23.08 10.52
CA SER A 250 -17.88 -22.47 11.66
C SER A 250 -18.25 -21.01 11.39
N ARG A 251 -19.47 -20.60 11.77
CA ARG A 251 -20.00 -19.22 11.65
C ARG A 251 -19.00 -18.17 12.18
N ARG A 252 -18.25 -18.52 13.25
CA ARG A 252 -17.18 -17.68 13.83
C ARG A 252 -16.01 -17.44 12.86
N HIS A 253 -15.55 -18.47 12.16
CA HIS A 253 -14.49 -18.31 11.16
C HIS A 253 -14.99 -17.47 9.98
N ARG A 254 -16.23 -17.69 9.52
CA ARG A 254 -16.83 -16.88 8.46
C ARG A 254 -16.84 -15.40 8.84
N HIS A 255 -17.33 -15.07 10.03
CA HIS A 255 -17.38 -13.70 10.53
C HIS A 255 -15.99 -13.04 10.63
N LYS A 256 -14.99 -13.75 11.19
CA LYS A 256 -13.60 -13.25 11.26
C LYS A 256 -13.06 -12.88 9.88
N HIS A 257 -13.30 -13.71 8.88
CA HIS A 257 -12.80 -13.46 7.53
C HIS A 257 -13.55 -12.36 6.79
N THR A 258 -14.86 -12.24 6.97
CA THR A 258 -15.65 -11.12 6.48
C THR A 258 -15.12 -9.80 7.03
N LEU A 259 -14.82 -9.73 8.34
CA LEU A 259 -14.19 -8.56 8.96
C LEU A 259 -12.82 -8.27 8.35
N ILE A 260 -11.93 -9.26 8.20
CA ILE A 260 -10.63 -9.06 7.54
C ILE A 260 -10.79 -8.41 6.15
N MET A 261 -11.73 -8.90 5.34
CA MET A 261 -11.99 -8.34 4.01
C MET A 261 -12.58 -6.93 4.09
N ALA A 262 -13.48 -6.66 5.03
CA ALA A 262 -14.00 -5.32 5.27
C ALA A 262 -12.88 -4.32 5.58
N GLY A 263 -11.90 -4.69 6.41
CA GLY A 263 -10.74 -3.85 6.69
C GLY A 263 -9.86 -3.58 5.47
N PHE A 264 -9.61 -4.61 4.66
CA PHE A 264 -8.86 -4.47 3.40
C PHE A 264 -9.60 -3.58 2.40
N ASN A 265 -10.93 -3.72 2.30
CA ASN A 265 -11.79 -2.90 1.45
C ASN A 265 -11.82 -1.44 1.89
N ALA A 266 -11.81 -1.17 3.19
CA ALA A 266 -11.72 0.20 3.70
C ALA A 266 -10.41 0.88 3.29
N ILE A 267 -9.28 0.16 3.33
CA ILE A 267 -7.98 0.67 2.86
C ILE A 267 -8.06 1.02 1.36
N ILE A 268 -8.64 0.14 0.54
CA ILE A 268 -8.84 0.38 -0.89
C ILE A 268 -9.70 1.62 -1.12
N ALA A 269 -10.84 1.72 -0.44
CA ALA A 269 -11.75 2.84 -0.58
C ALA A 269 -11.09 4.16 -0.22
N MET A 270 -10.33 4.21 0.89
CA MET A 270 -9.58 5.41 1.26
C MET A 270 -8.61 5.85 0.15
N HIS A 271 -7.84 4.92 -0.45
CA HIS A 271 -6.93 5.27 -1.56
C HIS A 271 -7.70 5.80 -2.77
N ILE A 272 -8.74 5.11 -3.22
CA ILE A 272 -9.57 5.51 -4.37
C ILE A 272 -10.13 6.93 -4.17
N CYS A 273 -10.67 7.22 -2.98
CA CYS A 273 -11.31 8.49 -2.67
C CYS A 273 -10.40 9.71 -2.83
N VAL A 274 -9.09 9.54 -2.72
CA VAL A 274 -8.10 10.62 -2.80
C VAL A 274 -7.07 10.45 -3.92
N THR A 275 -7.12 9.38 -4.73
CA THR A 275 -6.17 9.18 -5.84
C THR A 275 -6.08 10.41 -6.73
N GLU A 276 -7.22 10.98 -7.13
CA GLU A 276 -7.26 12.15 -8.02
C GLU A 276 -6.63 13.41 -7.43
N MET A 277 -6.61 13.48 -6.11
CA MET A 277 -6.11 14.63 -5.37
C MET A 277 -4.59 14.54 -5.24
N ILE A 278 -4.04 13.31 -5.23
CA ILE A 278 -2.64 13.01 -4.98
C ILE A 278 -1.87 12.72 -6.28
N VAL A 279 -2.46 11.96 -7.22
CA VAL A 279 -1.80 11.49 -8.44
C VAL A 279 -2.69 11.70 -9.67
N ASP A 280 -2.41 12.75 -10.44
CA ASP A 280 -3.20 13.08 -11.65
C ASP A 280 -3.04 12.04 -12.78
N ARG A 281 -1.94 11.26 -12.78
CA ARG A 281 -1.56 10.30 -13.85
C ARG A 281 -2.12 8.89 -13.67
N LEU A 282 -2.66 8.54 -12.51
CA LEU A 282 -3.13 7.19 -12.21
C LEU A 282 -4.59 7.06 -12.66
N PRO A 283 -4.95 6.09 -13.52
CA PRO A 283 -6.35 5.89 -13.89
C PRO A 283 -7.22 5.60 -12.67
N ARG A 284 -8.48 6.02 -12.77
CA ARG A 284 -9.46 5.89 -11.69
C ARG A 284 -10.58 4.97 -12.11
N PRO A 285 -11.19 4.24 -11.16
CA PRO A 285 -12.53 3.73 -11.38
C PRO A 285 -13.47 4.91 -11.72
N PRO A 286 -14.49 4.71 -12.58
CA PRO A 286 -15.55 5.69 -12.77
C PRO A 286 -16.09 6.16 -11.41
N PRO A 287 -16.60 7.41 -11.29
CA PRO A 287 -17.15 7.91 -10.04
C PRO A 287 -18.28 6.99 -9.58
N PHE A 288 -17.96 6.14 -8.61
CA PHE A 288 -18.88 5.21 -8.01
C PHE A 288 -19.34 5.79 -6.67
N ALA A 289 -20.64 5.71 -6.43
CA ALA A 289 -21.18 5.89 -5.08
C ALA A 289 -20.42 4.93 -4.14
N PRO A 290 -19.99 5.38 -2.96
CA PRO A 290 -19.36 4.51 -1.99
C PRO A 290 -20.43 3.55 -1.45
N ALA A 291 -20.66 2.45 -2.15
CA ALA A 291 -21.38 1.31 -1.61
C ALA A 291 -20.40 0.47 -0.76
N LEU A 292 -19.72 1.12 0.19
CA LEU A 292 -19.42 0.49 1.46
C LEU A 292 -20.64 0.74 2.36
N SER A 293 -21.81 0.26 1.94
CA SER A 293 -22.96 0.19 2.86
C SER A 293 -22.67 -0.98 3.81
N TYR A 294 -21.94 -0.70 4.88
CA TYR A 294 -21.77 -1.64 6.00
C TYR A 294 -23.07 -1.83 6.82
N SER A 295 -24.17 -1.24 6.36
CA SER A 295 -25.51 -1.32 6.94
C SER A 295 -26.43 -2.24 6.15
N ARG A 296 -27.07 -3.18 6.86
CA ARG A 296 -28.26 -3.96 6.47
C ARG A 296 -29.20 -3.08 5.62
N PRO A 297 -29.84 -3.59 4.55
CA PRO A 297 -30.60 -2.76 3.62
C PRO A 297 -31.83 -2.16 4.33
N THR A 298 -31.71 -0.92 4.79
CA THR A 298 -32.84 -0.08 5.19
C THR A 298 -32.79 1.20 4.38
N SER A 299 -33.69 1.24 3.40
CA SER A 299 -34.16 2.37 2.60
C SER A 299 -33.84 3.75 3.18
N THR A 300 -32.90 4.47 2.58
CA THR A 300 -32.99 5.91 2.30
C THR A 300 -31.86 6.31 1.34
N ALA A 301 -32.25 6.68 0.11
CA ALA A 301 -31.33 7.16 -0.92
C ALA A 301 -30.82 8.57 -0.57
N LEU A 302 -29.51 8.80 -0.72
CA LEU A 302 -28.88 10.13 -0.67
C LEU A 302 -27.91 10.30 -1.86
N PRO A 303 -27.66 11.55 -2.29
CA PRO A 303 -27.72 11.95 -3.69
C PRO A 303 -26.43 11.71 -4.50
N SER A 304 -26.63 11.51 -5.80
CA SER A 304 -25.61 11.42 -6.84
C SER A 304 -24.70 12.66 -6.87
N PHE A 305 -23.40 12.48 -6.68
CA PHE A 305 -22.40 13.53 -6.93
C PHE A 305 -21.97 13.54 -8.40
N SER A 306 -22.77 14.21 -9.23
CA SER A 306 -22.44 14.61 -10.59
C SER A 306 -22.03 16.08 -10.60
N ALA A 307 -20.81 16.37 -10.14
CA ALA A 307 -20.19 17.69 -10.27
C ALA A 307 -18.66 17.57 -10.20
N LEU A 308 -18.05 17.04 -11.26
CA LEU A 308 -16.66 17.26 -11.72
C LEU A 308 -16.44 16.45 -13.01
N SER A 309 -17.32 16.63 -13.99
CA SER A 309 -17.20 16.08 -15.35
C SER A 309 -16.90 17.20 -16.34
N THR A 310 -15.80 17.93 -16.14
CA THR A 310 -15.33 18.96 -17.09
C THR A 310 -13.81 19.08 -17.07
N PHE A 311 -13.09 17.95 -17.14
CA PHE A 311 -11.73 17.91 -17.70
C PHE A 311 -11.50 16.52 -18.28
N SER A 312 -12.04 16.29 -19.47
CA SER A 312 -11.62 15.19 -20.32
C SER A 312 -10.33 15.64 -21.01
N THR A 313 -9.18 15.33 -20.42
CA THR A 313 -7.90 15.46 -21.13
C THR A 313 -7.75 14.27 -22.08
N PRO A 314 -7.53 14.48 -23.39
CA PRO A 314 -7.30 13.38 -24.31
C PRO A 314 -5.98 12.72 -23.95
N SER A 315 -5.98 11.39 -23.74
CA SER A 315 -4.78 10.59 -23.60
C SER A 315 -3.96 10.64 -24.89
N PRO A 316 -2.70 11.13 -24.88
CA PRO A 316 -1.82 11.01 -26.04
C PRO A 316 -0.84 9.88 -25.76
N TYR A 317 -1.18 8.63 -26.10
CA TYR A 317 -0.19 7.55 -26.21
C TYR A 317 -0.57 6.65 -27.39
N GLU A 318 -0.25 7.14 -28.59
CA GLU A 318 0.05 6.29 -29.75
C GLU A 318 1.47 5.72 -29.59
N ASP A 319 1.56 4.39 -29.66
CA ASP A 319 2.68 3.58 -30.13
C ASP A 319 4.09 4.18 -30.05
N GLN A 320 4.78 3.95 -28.93
CA GLN A 320 6.24 3.85 -28.95
C GLN A 320 6.70 2.61 -28.19
N HIS A 321 7.13 1.64 -28.98
CA HIS A 321 7.90 0.48 -28.57
C HIS A 321 9.09 0.90 -27.70
N PHE A 322 9.12 0.48 -26.44
CA PHE A 322 10.35 0.39 -25.67
C PHE A 322 10.49 -1.04 -25.13
N VAL A 323 11.15 -1.86 -25.94
CA VAL A 323 11.77 -3.11 -25.54
C VAL A 323 13.16 -2.76 -25.02
N ALA A 324 13.46 -3.07 -23.76
CA ALA A 324 14.84 -3.17 -23.30
C ALA A 324 14.95 -4.24 -22.20
N PRO A 325 15.65 -5.36 -22.43
CA PRO A 325 16.01 -6.29 -21.37
C PRO A 325 17.27 -5.75 -20.69
N LEU A 326 17.18 -5.37 -19.41
CA LEU A 326 18.36 -5.01 -18.63
C LEU A 326 19.00 -6.28 -18.04
N ASN A 327 19.93 -6.88 -18.80
CA ASN A 327 20.97 -7.73 -18.23
C ASN A 327 21.95 -6.82 -17.48
N TYR A 328 21.91 -6.80 -16.15
CA TYR A 328 22.95 -6.17 -15.33
C TYR A 328 23.88 -7.24 -14.76
N SER A 329 25.11 -7.25 -15.28
CA SER A 329 26.26 -7.98 -14.75
C SER A 329 27.33 -6.97 -14.32
N ASP A 330 27.08 -6.15 -13.29
CA ASP A 330 28.13 -5.48 -12.50
C ASP A 330 27.54 -4.74 -11.28
N PRO A 331 27.96 -4.99 -10.03
CA PRO A 331 27.35 -4.38 -8.84
C PRO A 331 28.02 -3.07 -8.35
N ALA A 332 28.81 -2.35 -9.16
CA ALA A 332 29.67 -1.27 -8.64
C ALA A 332 29.28 0.19 -8.97
N HIS A 333 28.25 0.49 -9.78
CA HIS A 333 27.89 1.89 -10.08
C HIS A 333 26.39 2.09 -10.37
N PRO A 334 25.68 3.01 -9.69
CA PRO A 334 24.36 3.43 -10.14
C PRO A 334 24.50 4.23 -11.45
N PRO A 335 23.67 3.97 -12.49
CA PRO A 335 23.77 4.70 -13.74
C PRO A 335 23.31 6.15 -13.55
N ARG A 336 24.16 7.12 -13.91
CA ARG A 336 23.72 8.51 -14.12
C ARG A 336 22.94 8.57 -15.42
N LEU A 337 21.62 8.72 -15.36
CA LEU A 337 20.80 8.98 -16.55
C LEU A 337 21.01 10.42 -17.04
N PRO A 338 21.10 10.66 -18.36
CA PRO A 338 21.20 12.00 -18.94
C PRO A 338 19.85 12.73 -18.87
N PRO A 339 19.81 14.08 -18.93
CA PRO A 339 18.56 14.82 -18.87
C PRO A 339 17.78 14.63 -20.18
N ILE A 340 16.64 13.95 -20.13
CA ILE A 340 15.71 13.86 -21.26
C ILE A 340 14.81 15.11 -21.25
N SER A 341 15.00 15.95 -22.26
CA SER A 341 14.16 17.11 -22.55
C SER A 341 12.82 16.64 -23.14
N LEU A 342 11.77 16.54 -22.32
CA LEU A 342 10.39 16.38 -22.80
C LEU A 342 9.81 17.74 -23.19
N SER A 343 9.88 18.06 -24.48
CA SER A 343 9.10 19.15 -25.09
C SER A 343 7.63 18.75 -25.11
N VAL A 344 6.83 19.31 -24.19
CA VAL A 344 5.37 19.18 -24.22
C VAL A 344 4.83 20.18 -25.25
N ARG A 345 4.45 19.66 -26.42
CA ARG A 345 3.72 20.41 -27.44
C ARG A 345 2.26 20.57 -26.97
N SER A 346 1.90 21.75 -26.49
CA SER A 346 0.52 22.08 -26.08
C SER A 346 -0.41 22.10 -27.31
N PRO A 347 -1.63 21.52 -27.25
CA PRO A 347 -2.58 21.62 -28.34
C PRO A 347 -3.19 23.02 -28.36
N ALA A 348 -3.20 23.65 -29.54
CA ALA A 348 -3.83 24.93 -29.78
C ALA A 348 -5.37 24.77 -29.70
N ALA A 349 -5.96 25.10 -28.56
CA ALA A 349 -7.40 25.30 -28.43
C ALA A 349 -7.67 26.80 -28.26
N SER A 350 -8.34 27.39 -29.25
CA SER A 350 -8.90 28.73 -29.20
C SER A 350 -9.98 28.78 -28.12
N THR A 351 -9.76 29.51 -27.02
CA THR A 351 -10.82 29.81 -26.06
C THR A 351 -10.66 31.22 -25.53
N THR A 352 -11.76 31.96 -25.62
CA THR A 352 -11.96 33.35 -25.20
C THR A 352 -11.42 33.62 -23.79
N ALA A 353 -10.72 34.75 -23.63
CA ALA A 353 -10.09 35.19 -22.39
C ALA A 353 -11.11 35.36 -21.26
N ALA A 354 -11.29 34.32 -20.43
CA ALA A 354 -11.89 34.45 -19.12
C ALA A 354 -10.86 35.11 -18.18
N ALA A 355 -11.29 36.15 -17.46
CA ALA A 355 -10.45 36.89 -16.51
C ALA A 355 -9.76 35.92 -15.53
N ALA A 356 -8.43 36.06 -15.37
CA ALA A 356 -7.67 35.24 -14.44
C ALA A 356 -8.26 35.36 -13.02
N PRO A 357 -8.47 34.25 -12.29
CA PRO A 357 -9.00 34.30 -10.94
C PRO A 357 -8.06 35.10 -10.04
N SER A 358 -8.64 35.94 -9.17
CA SER A 358 -7.88 36.70 -8.18
C SER A 358 -7.04 35.77 -7.29
N PRO A 359 -5.83 36.17 -6.85
CA PRO A 359 -4.96 35.29 -6.06
C PRO A 359 -5.60 34.82 -4.73
N SER A 360 -6.54 35.59 -4.17
CA SER A 360 -7.33 35.19 -2.99
C SER A 360 -8.32 34.07 -3.29
N SER A 361 -8.96 34.06 -4.47
CA SER A 361 -9.91 32.99 -4.81
C SER A 361 -9.21 31.63 -5.00
N THR A 362 -7.96 31.62 -5.45
CA THR A 362 -7.20 30.39 -5.65
C THR A 362 -6.89 29.67 -4.34
N VAL A 363 -6.47 30.40 -3.29
CA VAL A 363 -6.13 29.80 -1.98
C VAL A 363 -7.36 29.22 -1.29
N THR A 364 -8.47 29.97 -1.24
CA THR A 364 -9.72 29.47 -0.65
C THR A 364 -10.21 28.22 -1.37
N THR A 365 -10.09 28.18 -2.70
CA THR A 365 -10.41 26.98 -3.49
C THR A 365 -9.51 25.82 -3.12
N THR A 366 -8.21 26.06 -2.90
CA THR A 366 -7.27 25.00 -2.50
C THR A 366 -7.57 24.44 -1.10
N LEU A 367 -7.82 25.28 -0.10
CA LEU A 367 -8.17 24.83 1.24
C LEU A 367 -9.47 24.00 1.24
N GLN A 368 -10.50 24.45 0.50
CA GLN A 368 -11.74 23.69 0.32
C GLN A 368 -11.50 22.33 -0.34
N MET A 369 -10.57 22.25 -1.30
CA MET A 369 -10.19 20.98 -1.92
C MET A 369 -9.48 20.06 -0.91
N ILE A 370 -8.56 20.58 -0.10
CA ILE A 370 -7.90 19.80 0.97
C ILE A 370 -8.95 19.26 1.95
N GLU A 371 -9.82 20.13 2.46
CA GLU A 371 -10.91 19.76 3.37
C GLU A 371 -11.84 18.71 2.77
N SER A 372 -12.18 18.83 1.49
CA SER A 372 -12.96 17.84 0.75
C SER A 372 -12.27 16.47 0.74
N GLY A 373 -10.96 16.42 0.50
CA GLY A 373 -10.19 15.17 0.51
C GLY A 373 -10.13 14.52 1.89
N ILE A 374 -9.87 15.32 2.93
CA ILE A 374 -9.88 14.85 4.31
C ILE A 374 -11.28 14.34 4.70
N THR A 375 -12.34 15.04 4.29
CA THR A 375 -13.73 14.64 4.56
C THR A 375 -14.06 13.30 3.90
N ARG A 376 -13.59 13.06 2.68
CA ARG A 376 -13.78 11.75 2.01
C ARG A 376 -13.10 10.62 2.76
N ILE A 377 -11.89 10.82 3.27
CA ILE A 377 -11.19 9.82 4.11
C ILE A 377 -11.99 9.55 5.39
N ARG A 378 -12.40 10.60 6.09
CA ARG A 378 -13.19 10.49 7.34
C ARG A 378 -14.51 9.76 7.12
N HIS A 379 -15.21 10.02 6.02
CA HIS A 379 -16.43 9.31 5.68
C HIS A 379 -16.24 7.79 5.57
N VAL A 380 -15.11 7.33 5.03
CA VAL A 380 -14.77 5.90 4.98
C VAL A 380 -14.50 5.36 6.40
N LEU A 381 -13.76 6.12 7.23
CA LEU A 381 -13.46 5.74 8.61
C LEU A 381 -14.73 5.66 9.49
N ASP A 382 -15.68 6.58 9.31
CA ASP A 382 -16.95 6.60 10.04
C ASP A 382 -17.85 5.40 9.69
N GLY A 383 -17.71 4.89 8.46
CA GLY A 383 -18.43 3.72 7.98
C GLY A 383 -17.88 2.38 8.47
N LEU A 384 -16.74 2.36 9.17
CA LEU A 384 -16.08 1.11 9.57
C LEU A 384 -16.93 0.27 10.54
N PRO A 385 -16.85 -1.08 10.44
CA PRO A 385 -17.25 -2.00 11.49
C PRO A 385 -16.68 -1.61 12.86
N LEU A 386 -17.40 -1.93 13.93
CA LEU A 386 -17.05 -1.54 15.32
C LEU A 386 -15.62 -1.99 15.68
N GLU A 387 -15.24 -3.18 15.21
CA GLU A 387 -13.93 -3.82 15.44
C GLU A 387 -12.77 -3.05 14.81
N PHE A 388 -13.02 -2.17 13.84
CA PHE A 388 -12.00 -1.32 13.21
C PHE A 388 -12.09 0.15 13.60
N ARG A 389 -13.05 0.54 14.44
CA ARG A 389 -13.10 1.92 14.94
C ARG A 389 -11.92 2.21 15.85
N PHE A 390 -11.53 3.49 15.89
CA PHE A 390 -10.42 3.93 16.73
C PHE A 390 -10.75 3.62 18.19
N PRO A 391 -9.82 3.04 18.99
CA PRO A 391 -10.11 2.70 20.38
C PRO A 391 -10.52 3.97 21.14
N HIS A 392 -11.69 3.96 21.77
CA HIS A 392 -11.95 4.99 22.78
C HIS A 392 -11.10 4.66 24.00
N ALA A 393 -10.62 5.67 24.73
CA ALA A 393 -9.79 5.47 25.93
C ALA A 393 -10.42 4.56 27.00
N LEU A 394 -11.72 4.27 26.89
CA LEU A 394 -12.49 3.37 27.76
C LEU A 394 -12.46 1.89 27.33
N ASP A 395 -11.97 1.58 26.13
CA ASP A 395 -11.99 0.21 25.57
C ASP A 395 -10.71 -0.59 25.83
N MET A 396 -9.68 0.02 26.42
CA MET A 396 -8.44 -0.67 26.76
C MET A 396 -8.65 -1.45 28.06
N PRO A 397 -8.49 -2.79 28.07
CA PRO A 397 -8.62 -3.56 29.30
C PRO A 397 -7.60 -3.02 30.32
N SER A 398 -8.07 -2.68 31.51
CA SER A 398 -7.20 -2.42 32.65
C SER A 398 -6.34 -3.67 32.88
N ASP A 399 -5.01 -3.47 33.01
CA ASP A 399 -4.06 -4.55 33.33
C ASP A 399 -4.41 -5.31 34.64
N ASP A 400 -5.36 -4.78 35.43
CA ASP A 400 -5.83 -5.36 36.69
C ASP A 400 -6.96 -6.41 36.54
N CYS A 401 -7.32 -6.83 35.33
CA CYS A 401 -8.28 -7.92 35.13
C CYS A 401 -7.62 -9.30 35.32
N GLU A 402 -8.03 -10.04 36.36
CA GLU A 402 -7.56 -11.41 36.67
C GLU A 402 -7.73 -12.43 35.53
N ASN A 403 -8.45 -12.08 34.45
CA ASN A 403 -8.51 -12.84 33.21
C ASN A 403 -8.18 -11.92 32.03
N PRO A 404 -6.99 -12.02 31.39
CA PRO A 404 -6.68 -11.24 30.21
C PRO A 404 -7.66 -11.60 29.09
N SER A 405 -8.33 -10.59 28.53
CA SER A 405 -9.13 -10.74 27.32
C SER A 405 -8.30 -11.45 26.25
N PRO A 406 -8.87 -12.37 25.45
CA PRO A 406 -8.13 -12.94 24.33
C PRO A 406 -7.60 -11.81 23.45
N PRO A 407 -6.36 -11.90 22.96
CA PRO A 407 -5.73 -10.83 22.19
C PRO A 407 -6.62 -10.46 20.99
N ASP A 408 -6.98 -9.18 20.87
CA ASP A 408 -7.81 -8.66 19.78
C ASP A 408 -7.17 -9.04 18.43
N PRO A 409 -7.77 -9.97 17.65
CA PRO A 409 -7.19 -10.45 16.40
C PRO A 409 -7.21 -9.38 15.30
N TYR A 410 -7.90 -8.26 15.50
CA TYR A 410 -8.07 -7.20 14.52
C TYR A 410 -7.18 -5.98 14.80
N ARG A 411 -6.41 -5.98 15.91
CA ARG A 411 -5.58 -4.85 16.33
C ARG A 411 -4.63 -4.34 15.25
N ALA A 412 -3.97 -5.24 14.50
CA ALA A 412 -3.02 -4.88 13.44
C ALA A 412 -3.74 -4.26 12.22
N MET A 413 -4.88 -4.83 11.81
CA MET A 413 -5.69 -4.25 10.75
C MET A 413 -6.25 -2.88 11.16
N ARG A 414 -6.81 -2.78 12.37
CA ARG A 414 -7.32 -1.53 12.94
C ARG A 414 -6.26 -0.43 12.91
N ALA A 415 -5.08 -0.71 13.45
CA ALA A 415 -3.94 0.21 13.42
C ALA A 415 -3.54 0.60 11.99
N ASN A 416 -3.46 -0.36 11.07
CA ASN A 416 -3.10 -0.10 9.68
C ASN A 416 -4.13 0.77 8.93
N ILE A 417 -5.44 0.56 9.18
CA ILE A 417 -6.51 1.39 8.61
C ILE A 417 -6.34 2.85 9.05
N HIS A 418 -6.28 3.11 10.36
CA HIS A 418 -6.20 4.48 10.89
C HIS A 418 -4.91 5.17 10.48
N LEU A 419 -3.77 4.47 10.53
CA LEU A 419 -2.50 5.02 10.05
C LEU A 419 -2.59 5.39 8.57
N THR A 420 -3.17 4.51 7.75
CA THR A 420 -3.30 4.77 6.32
C THR A 420 -4.20 5.97 6.07
N GLY A 421 -5.28 6.12 6.82
CA GLY A 421 -6.12 7.33 6.79
C GLY A 421 -5.31 8.60 7.08
N ILE A 422 -4.56 8.63 8.19
CA ILE A 422 -3.69 9.76 8.57
C ILE A 422 -2.63 10.06 7.51
N PHE A 423 -1.99 9.02 6.98
CA PHE A 423 -1.00 9.15 5.91
C PHE A 423 -1.59 9.74 4.63
N LEU A 424 -2.76 9.28 4.22
CA LEU A 424 -3.45 9.81 3.04
C LEU A 424 -3.91 11.25 3.25
N GLN A 425 -4.34 11.62 4.46
CA GLN A 425 -4.61 13.02 4.81
C GLN A 425 -3.36 13.90 4.59
N SER A 426 -2.19 13.44 5.06
CA SER A 426 -0.92 14.13 4.82
C SER A 426 -0.61 14.27 3.33
N LEU A 427 -0.75 13.19 2.54
CA LEU A 427 -0.52 13.27 1.10
C LEU A 427 -1.46 14.22 0.36
N VAL A 428 -2.73 14.32 0.78
CA VAL A 428 -3.67 15.30 0.23
C VAL A 428 -3.15 16.72 0.49
N VAL A 429 -2.76 17.04 1.73
CA VAL A 429 -2.20 18.36 2.08
C VAL A 429 -0.98 18.66 1.20
N GLU A 430 0.01 17.76 1.18
CA GLU A 430 1.27 17.99 0.46
C GLU A 430 1.08 18.12 -1.06
N SER A 431 0.16 17.35 -1.65
CA SER A 431 -0.15 17.46 -3.08
C SER A 431 -0.70 18.86 -3.43
N TYR A 432 -1.57 19.41 -2.59
CA TYR A 432 -2.14 20.74 -2.83
C TYR A 432 -1.15 21.85 -2.52
N VAL A 433 -0.32 21.72 -1.48
CA VAL A 433 0.79 22.65 -1.20
C VAL A 433 1.74 22.72 -2.40
N ALA A 434 2.16 21.59 -2.96
CA ALA A 434 2.99 21.55 -4.16
C ALA A 434 2.32 22.24 -5.36
N LYS A 435 1.01 22.01 -5.58
CA LYS A 435 0.23 22.68 -6.64
C LYS A 435 0.14 24.20 -6.41
N MET A 436 0.00 24.67 -5.17
CA MET A 436 0.00 26.11 -4.83
C MET A 436 1.34 26.77 -5.11
N LEU A 437 2.44 26.09 -4.81
CA LEU A 437 3.78 26.60 -5.06
C LEU A 437 4.07 26.68 -6.57
N HIS A 438 3.69 25.67 -7.35
CA HIS A 438 3.88 25.68 -8.80
C HIS A 438 3.02 26.72 -9.52
N THR A 439 1.76 26.92 -9.11
CA THR A 439 0.85 27.89 -9.77
C THR A 439 1.30 29.33 -9.60
N ARG A 440 1.99 29.68 -8.50
CA ARG A 440 2.52 31.04 -8.28
C ARG A 440 3.77 31.36 -9.10
N HIS A 441 4.46 30.34 -9.61
CA HIS A 441 5.71 30.50 -10.37
C HIS A 441 5.59 30.13 -11.86
N ALA A 442 4.37 29.99 -12.40
CA ALA A 442 4.19 29.83 -13.85
C ALA A 442 4.89 30.96 -14.61
N PRO A 443 5.80 30.67 -15.57
CA PRO A 443 6.49 31.71 -16.31
C PRO A 443 5.44 32.56 -17.02
N ARG A 444 5.46 33.88 -16.82
CA ARG A 444 4.68 34.82 -17.65
C ARG A 444 5.05 34.56 -19.10
N THR A 445 4.23 33.81 -19.82
CA THR A 445 4.39 33.57 -21.25
C THR A 445 4.43 34.92 -21.95
N TRP A 446 5.53 35.16 -22.67
CA TRP A 446 5.73 36.38 -23.44
C TRP A 446 4.59 36.51 -24.45
N THR A 447 3.70 37.47 -24.23
CA THR A 447 2.82 37.95 -25.28
C THR A 447 3.69 38.67 -26.30
N THR A 448 3.74 38.11 -27.50
CA THR A 448 4.48 38.60 -28.66
C THR A 448 4.00 39.99 -29.06
N SER A 449 4.76 41.03 -28.71
CA SER A 449 4.72 42.30 -29.44
C SER A 449 6.00 43.09 -29.23
N GLY A 450 6.81 43.18 -30.31
CA GLY A 450 7.62 44.35 -30.61
C GLY A 450 8.95 44.51 -29.86
N HIS A 451 10.02 44.52 -30.65
CA HIS A 451 11.36 45.05 -30.37
C HIS A 451 12.37 44.11 -29.70
N ALA A 452 13.19 43.55 -30.59
CA ALA A 452 14.50 43.01 -30.31
C ALA A 452 15.44 44.08 -29.75
N GLU A 453 16.24 43.73 -28.75
CA GLU A 453 17.63 44.17 -28.60
C GLU A 453 18.33 43.40 -27.46
N ASN A 454 19.19 42.47 -27.86
CA ASN A 454 20.49 42.11 -27.27
C ASN A 454 20.64 42.14 -25.73
N SER A 455 20.49 40.98 -25.09
CA SER A 455 21.32 40.62 -23.92
C SER A 455 21.43 39.10 -23.73
N PRO A 456 22.58 38.59 -23.23
CA PRO A 456 22.91 37.18 -23.24
C PRO A 456 22.05 36.40 -22.24
N ALA A 457 21.77 35.15 -22.58
CA ALA A 457 21.01 34.20 -21.78
C ALA A 457 21.52 34.12 -20.32
N ALA A 458 20.80 34.76 -19.41
CA ALA A 458 20.89 34.46 -17.98
C ALA A 458 20.34 33.04 -17.79
N SER A 459 21.20 32.15 -17.30
CA SER A 459 20.84 30.84 -16.79
C SER A 459 19.58 30.95 -15.94
N ALA A 460 18.52 30.22 -16.31
CA ALA A 460 17.36 30.01 -15.46
C ALA A 460 17.85 29.27 -14.21
N ASP A 461 18.20 30.06 -13.20
CA ASP A 461 18.61 29.58 -11.89
C ASP A 461 17.43 28.77 -11.35
N LYS A 462 17.70 27.53 -10.92
CA LYS A 462 16.74 26.72 -10.18
C LYS A 462 16.56 27.37 -8.81
N THR A 463 15.85 28.48 -8.74
CA THR A 463 15.38 29.02 -7.47
C THR A 463 14.52 27.94 -6.82
N ASP A 464 15.01 27.37 -5.72
CA ASP A 464 14.26 26.41 -4.90
C ASP A 464 12.88 26.98 -4.61
N ILE A 465 11.86 26.33 -5.18
CA ILE A 465 10.47 26.67 -4.95
C ILE A 465 10.19 26.31 -3.48
N CYS A 466 10.13 27.32 -2.62
CA CYS A 466 9.92 27.15 -1.19
C CYS A 466 8.66 27.88 -0.71
N GLU A 467 8.07 27.36 0.36
CA GLU A 467 6.89 27.93 1.04
C GLU A 467 7.10 29.36 1.54
N ALA A 468 8.34 29.86 1.57
CA ALA A 468 8.66 31.25 1.89
C ALA A 468 7.90 32.27 1.02
N HIS A 469 7.47 31.88 -0.19
CA HIS A 469 6.67 32.71 -1.11
C HIS A 469 5.15 32.68 -0.84
N LEU A 470 4.67 31.82 0.05
CA LEU A 470 3.27 31.82 0.50
C LEU A 470 3.01 32.98 1.45
N ARG A 471 1.76 33.47 1.50
CA ARG A 471 1.39 34.49 2.48
C ARG A 471 1.40 33.86 3.87
N TRP A 472 1.69 34.65 4.91
CA TRP A 472 1.67 34.16 6.29
C TRP A 472 0.36 33.44 6.64
N ASN A 473 -0.81 34.01 6.31
CA ASN A 473 -2.11 33.36 6.52
C ASN A 473 -2.19 31.97 5.87
N ASP A 474 -1.71 31.83 4.62
CA ASP A 474 -1.76 30.57 3.89
C ASP A 474 -0.85 29.53 4.55
N ARG A 475 0.38 29.93 4.93
CA ARG A 475 1.33 29.09 5.67
C ARG A 475 0.78 28.66 7.02
N PHE A 476 0.11 29.57 7.72
CA PHE A 476 -0.47 29.32 9.02
C PHE A 476 -1.61 28.30 8.97
N GLU A 477 -2.49 28.39 7.95
CA GLU A 477 -3.54 27.39 7.74
C GLU A 477 -2.97 26.03 7.32
N ILE A 478 -1.94 26.00 6.47
CA ILE A 478 -1.21 24.76 6.13
C ILE A 478 -0.57 24.14 7.38
N TRP A 479 0.05 24.97 8.22
CA TRP A 479 0.64 24.52 9.49
C TRP A 479 -0.41 23.90 10.41
N LYS A 480 -1.57 24.53 10.59
CA LYS A 480 -2.67 23.95 11.41
C LYS A 480 -3.12 22.58 10.91
N LEU A 481 -3.19 22.40 9.58
CA LEU A 481 -3.54 21.12 8.98
C LEU A 481 -2.46 20.06 9.27
N ARG A 482 -1.18 20.38 9.05
CA ARG A 482 -0.04 19.49 9.35
C ARG A 482 0.02 19.14 10.85
N GLU A 483 -0.17 20.13 11.72
CA GLU A 483 -0.23 19.95 13.17
C GLU A 483 -1.39 19.04 13.59
N GLY A 484 -2.58 19.21 13.01
CA GLY A 484 -3.74 18.34 13.26
C GLY A 484 -3.44 16.88 12.91
N ILE A 485 -2.83 16.64 11.75
CA ILE A 485 -2.43 15.30 11.29
C ILE A 485 -1.35 14.71 12.21
N ALA A 486 -0.37 15.50 12.64
CA ALA A 486 0.66 15.06 13.58
C ALA A 486 0.06 14.66 14.94
N LYS A 487 -0.91 15.43 15.43
CA LYS A 487 -1.64 15.09 16.66
C LYS A 487 -2.44 13.80 16.52
N GLU A 488 -3.15 13.61 15.40
CA GLU A 488 -3.85 12.35 15.10
C GLU A 488 -2.86 11.17 15.07
N LEU A 489 -1.69 11.33 14.45
CA LEU A 489 -0.65 10.30 14.41
C LEU A 489 -0.11 9.97 15.80
N GLN A 490 0.21 10.98 16.60
CA GLN A 490 0.69 10.77 17.96
C GLN A 490 -0.35 10.01 18.80
N ASN A 491 -1.62 10.42 18.75
CA ASN A 491 -2.70 9.74 19.46
C ASN A 491 -2.81 8.27 19.02
N LEU A 492 -2.74 8.00 17.72
CA LEU A 492 -2.76 6.63 17.19
C LEU A 492 -1.60 5.80 17.75
N LEU A 493 -0.38 6.33 17.69
CA LEU A 493 0.81 5.61 18.16
C LEU A 493 0.81 5.37 19.68
N GLN A 494 0.14 6.22 20.45
CA GLN A 494 -0.03 6.03 21.90
C GLN A 494 -1.10 4.99 22.24
N SER A 495 -2.09 4.78 21.37
CA SER A 495 -3.20 3.85 21.61
C SER A 495 -2.87 2.37 21.36
N PHE A 496 -1.73 2.05 20.72
CA PHE A 496 -1.37 0.67 20.40
C PHE A 496 0.06 0.35 20.85
N PRO A 497 0.33 -0.87 21.34
CA PRO A 497 1.69 -1.29 21.63
C PRO A 497 2.51 -1.43 20.35
N MET A 498 3.82 -1.16 20.43
CA MET A 498 4.74 -1.15 19.29
C MET A 498 4.72 -2.44 18.46
N SER A 499 4.48 -3.60 19.09
CA SER A 499 4.37 -4.90 18.41
C SER A 499 3.29 -4.95 17.33
N VAL A 500 2.24 -4.13 17.44
CA VAL A 500 1.16 -4.06 16.45
C VAL A 500 1.65 -3.46 15.13
N PHE A 501 2.60 -2.51 15.22
CA PHE A 501 3.13 -1.79 14.08
C PHE A 501 4.23 -2.57 13.34
N GLU A 502 4.84 -3.57 13.99
CA GLU A 502 5.84 -4.47 13.38
C GLU A 502 5.27 -5.23 12.18
N VAL A 503 3.98 -5.61 12.22
CA VAL A 503 3.28 -6.35 11.13
C VAL A 503 3.29 -5.56 9.81
N THR A 504 3.21 -4.23 9.90
CA THR A 504 3.27 -3.32 8.74
C THR A 504 4.69 -2.90 8.37
N GLY A 505 5.68 -3.25 9.21
CA GLY A 505 7.10 -3.11 8.97
C GLY A 505 7.52 -1.75 8.40
N VAL A 506 8.29 -1.81 7.31
CA VAL A 506 8.87 -0.63 6.63
C VAL A 506 7.80 0.36 6.14
N ALA A 507 6.59 -0.12 5.81
CA ALA A 507 5.51 0.77 5.39
C ALA A 507 5.08 1.72 6.52
N MET A 508 5.10 1.28 7.79
CA MET A 508 4.85 2.13 8.95
C MET A 508 5.92 3.22 9.07
N THR A 509 7.19 2.81 9.07
CA THR A 509 8.36 3.70 9.21
C THR A 509 8.31 4.81 8.15
N VAL A 510 8.01 4.45 6.90
CA VAL A 510 7.84 5.40 5.80
C VAL A 510 6.69 6.37 6.06
N LYS A 511 5.51 5.88 6.46
CA LYS A 511 4.32 6.72 6.70
C LYS A 511 4.57 7.72 7.83
N ILE A 512 5.13 7.27 8.96
CA ILE A 512 5.49 8.13 10.10
C ILE A 512 6.54 9.16 9.67
N ARG A 513 7.61 8.72 9.00
CA ARG A 513 8.69 9.60 8.54
C ARG A 513 8.18 10.69 7.60
N ARG A 514 7.23 10.36 6.72
CA ARG A 514 6.62 11.32 5.80
C ARG A 514 5.78 12.36 6.52
N VAL A 515 4.93 11.94 7.45
CA VAL A 515 4.16 12.89 8.28
C VAL A 515 5.12 13.79 9.07
N ALA A 516 6.15 13.22 9.70
CA ALA A 516 7.14 13.98 10.45
C ALA A 516 7.91 14.99 9.58
N ALA A 517 8.26 14.63 8.33
CA ALA A 517 8.96 15.53 7.41
C ALA A 517 8.16 16.81 7.10
N THR A 518 6.82 16.73 7.05
CA THR A 518 5.96 17.91 6.83
C THR A 518 6.09 18.96 7.93
N LEU A 519 6.52 18.55 9.14
CA LEU A 519 6.72 19.45 10.29
C LEU A 519 8.08 20.16 10.29
N LEU A 520 8.99 19.82 9.36
CA LEU A 520 10.32 20.45 9.30
C LEU A 520 10.29 21.82 8.63
N GLU A 521 9.24 22.13 7.86
CA GLU A 521 9.18 23.33 7.01
C GLU A 521 8.66 24.59 7.73
N HIS A 522 8.51 24.55 9.06
CA HIS A 522 7.97 25.67 9.83
C HIS A 522 9.08 26.54 10.44
N SER A 523 9.58 27.51 9.67
CA SER A 523 10.38 28.61 10.21
C SER A 523 9.97 29.91 9.50
N ASP A 524 9.01 30.63 10.08
CA ASP A 524 8.56 31.91 9.55
C ASP A 524 8.94 33.08 10.48
N PRO A 525 9.89 33.94 10.07
CA PRO A 525 10.30 35.09 10.87
C PRO A 525 9.23 36.20 10.98
N THR A 526 8.09 36.07 10.28
CA THR A 526 7.03 37.09 10.27
C THR A 526 5.84 36.80 11.19
N ALA A 527 5.82 35.65 11.85
CA ALA A 527 4.77 35.27 12.79
C ALA A 527 4.83 36.08 14.10
N PRO A 528 3.69 36.34 14.77
CA PRO A 528 3.68 36.96 16.11
C PRO A 528 4.55 36.15 17.09
N PRO A 529 5.45 36.79 17.87
CA PRO A 529 6.47 36.08 18.64
C PRO A 529 5.92 35.01 19.60
N GLU A 530 4.78 35.30 20.24
CA GLU A 530 4.14 34.38 21.19
C GLU A 530 3.57 33.14 20.49
N GLU A 531 2.82 33.33 19.41
CA GLU A 531 2.24 32.23 18.62
C GLU A 531 3.32 31.38 17.94
N ALA A 532 4.37 32.03 17.43
CA ALA A 532 5.52 31.36 16.82
C ALA A 532 6.26 30.48 17.82
N GLY A 533 6.52 30.98 19.04
CA GLY A 533 7.20 30.22 20.09
C GLY A 533 6.38 29.03 20.60
N GLU A 534 5.05 29.17 20.65
CA GLU A 534 4.13 28.11 21.05
C GLU A 534 4.03 27.02 19.97
N ALA A 535 3.86 27.41 18.70
CA ALA A 535 3.88 26.49 17.57
C ALA A 535 5.20 25.72 17.46
N GLU A 536 6.34 26.41 17.64
CA GLU A 536 7.67 25.79 17.61
C GLU A 536 7.85 24.73 18.71
N ARG A 537 7.38 25.01 19.93
CA ARG A 537 7.46 24.04 21.03
C ARG A 537 6.64 22.78 20.74
N ARG A 538 5.44 22.93 20.18
CA ARG A 538 4.59 21.78 19.80
C ARG A 538 5.20 21.00 18.65
N ARG A 539 5.70 21.68 17.61
CA ARG A 539 6.46 21.09 16.50
C ARG A 539 7.61 20.22 16.99
N GLN A 540 8.44 20.76 17.88
CA GLN A 540 9.56 20.03 18.46
C GLN A 540 9.10 18.82 19.27
N GLY A 541 8.02 18.96 20.07
CA GLY A 541 7.43 17.86 20.83
C GLY A 541 6.95 16.70 19.94
N TYR A 542 6.28 16.99 18.82
CA TYR A 542 5.88 15.96 17.85
C TYR A 542 7.08 15.27 17.20
N LEU A 543 8.09 16.04 16.78
CA LEU A 543 9.30 15.49 16.16
C LEU A 543 10.09 14.60 17.12
N ASP A 544 10.30 15.04 18.35
CA ASP A 544 10.99 14.25 19.38
C ASP A 544 10.26 12.93 19.63
N TYR A 545 8.92 12.97 19.69
CA TYR A 545 8.09 11.78 19.84
C TYR A 545 8.22 10.83 18.63
N PHE A 546 8.09 11.35 17.40
CA PHE A 546 8.19 10.52 16.19
C PHE A 546 9.59 9.94 16.00
N VAL A 547 10.65 10.70 16.29
CA VAL A 547 12.02 10.19 16.24
C VAL A 547 12.21 9.07 17.25
N ARG A 548 11.67 9.18 18.46
CA ARG A 548 11.70 8.08 19.44
C ARG A 548 10.99 6.84 18.93
N VAL A 549 9.76 6.98 18.42
CA VAL A 549 9.00 5.84 17.85
C VAL A 549 9.73 5.20 16.68
N LEU A 550 10.27 6.00 15.76
CA LEU A 550 11.06 5.50 14.62
C LEU A 550 12.33 4.79 15.08
N THR A 551 12.99 5.29 16.12
CA THR A 551 14.17 4.66 16.71
C THR A 551 13.81 3.33 17.36
N GLU A 552 12.66 3.23 18.03
CA GLU A 552 12.15 1.97 18.58
C GLU A 552 11.75 0.97 17.49
N LEU A 553 11.20 1.43 16.35
CA LEU A 553 10.94 0.58 15.19
C LEU A 553 12.22 0.13 14.47
N ASP A 554 13.23 0.98 14.42
CA ASP A 554 14.51 0.68 13.78
C ASP A 554 15.41 -0.22 14.66
N HIS A 555 15.33 -0.06 15.98
CA HIS A 555 16.05 -0.86 16.98
C HIS A 555 15.26 -2.07 17.48
N SER A 556 13.94 -2.14 17.23
CA SER A 556 13.34 -3.45 17.12
C SER A 556 14.18 -4.19 16.07
N PRO A 557 14.59 -5.43 16.31
CA PRO A 557 15.44 -6.18 15.38
C PRO A 557 14.87 -6.24 13.94
N THR A 558 13.64 -5.75 13.75
CA THR A 558 12.90 -5.43 12.52
C THR A 558 13.59 -4.50 11.51
N ALA A 559 14.48 -3.57 11.88
CA ALA A 559 15.10 -2.67 10.88
C ALA A 559 16.63 -2.49 10.97
N SER A 560 17.31 -3.17 11.90
CA SER A 560 18.77 -3.06 12.09
C SER A 560 19.62 -3.81 11.04
N PHE A 561 19.07 -4.17 9.89
CA PHE A 561 19.80 -4.74 8.76
C PHE A 561 19.67 -3.82 7.54
N GLY A 562 20.71 -3.01 7.25
CA GLY A 562 20.80 -2.26 6.00
C GLY A 562 21.59 -0.94 6.02
N PHE A 563 21.88 -0.36 7.18
CA PHE A 563 22.56 0.96 7.24
C PHE A 563 24.03 0.94 7.69
N VAL A 564 24.73 -0.19 7.56
CA VAL A 564 26.17 -0.29 7.83
C VAL A 564 26.98 -0.37 6.53
N LYS A 565 27.54 0.79 6.15
CA LYS A 565 28.75 1.00 5.32
C LYS A 565 28.79 0.39 3.90
N SER A 566 28.35 1.19 2.92
CA SER A 566 29.00 1.23 1.59
C SER A 566 29.32 2.68 1.17
N ARG A 567 30.20 3.32 1.93
CA ARG A 567 30.98 4.49 1.48
C ARG A 567 32.37 4.43 2.12
N SER A 568 33.23 3.66 1.49
CA SER A 568 34.70 3.82 1.46
C SER A 568 35.16 3.44 0.06
#